data_AF-A0A6M1SGA2-F1
#
_entry.id   AF-A0A6M1SGA2-F1
#
_cell.length_a   1.000
_cell.length_b   1.000
_cell.length_c   1.000
_cell.angle_alpha   90.00
_cell.angle_beta   90.00
_cell.angle_gamma   90.00
#
_symmetry.space_group_name_H-M   'P 1'
#
loop_
_entity.id
_entity.type
_entity.pdbx_description
1 polymer ?
#
loop_
_entity_poly.entity_id
_entity_poly.type
_entity_poly.pdbx_seq_one_letter_code
_entity_poly.pdbx_strand_id
1 'polypeptide(L)'
;IETNTFNSQTISLADYKMESLAYELNVEAARLARIEVDSISTPDKPRFVAGTLGPTNRTASISPDVNDPGARNVSYAQLVTAYAECARGLIDGGAHIIMIETIFDTLNAKA
;
A
#
# COMPACT_ATOMS: atom_id res chain seq x y z
N ILE A 1 -8.46 12.91 -1.98
CA ILE A 1 -7.53 12.76 -0.85
C ILE A 1 -6.91 11.37 -0.93
N GLU A 2 -5.72 11.22 -0.38
CA GLU A 2 -5.02 9.93 -0.29
C GLU A 2 -5.36 9.28 1.06
N THR A 3 -5.42 7.95 1.08
CA THR A 3 -5.54 7.19 2.32
C THR A 3 -4.24 7.24 3.12
N ASN A 4 -4.34 7.15 4.45
CA ASN A 4 -3.16 7.04 5.31
C ASN A 4 -2.64 5.59 5.34
N THR A 5 -2.17 5.08 4.20
CA THR A 5 -1.84 3.65 4.02
C THR A 5 -0.46 3.38 3.44
N PHE A 6 0.40 4.40 3.35
CA PHE A 6 1.75 4.31 2.78
C PHE A 6 2.52 3.06 3.26
N ASN A 7 2.47 2.79 4.57
CA ASN A 7 3.16 1.66 5.20
C ASN A 7 2.26 0.48 5.62
N SER A 8 0.99 0.47 5.22
CA SER A 8 0.01 -0.52 5.71
C SER A 8 0.10 -1.89 5.04
N GLN A 9 1.30 -2.34 4.65
CA GLN A 9 1.55 -3.69 4.13
C GLN A 9 2.27 -4.53 5.18
N THR A 10 2.05 -5.84 5.16
CA THR A 10 2.66 -6.80 6.10
C THR A 10 4.18 -6.66 6.20
N ILE A 11 4.85 -6.35 5.08
CA ILE A 11 6.30 -6.19 5.02
C ILE A 11 6.80 -5.02 5.88
N SER A 12 6.18 -3.84 5.79
CA SER A 12 6.59 -2.68 6.60
C SER A 12 6.05 -2.75 8.02
N LEU A 13 4.85 -3.34 8.22
CA LEU A 13 4.28 -3.53 9.55
C LEU A 13 5.04 -4.55 10.41
N ALA A 14 5.85 -5.42 9.79
CA ALA A 14 6.72 -6.36 10.51
C ALA A 14 7.74 -5.64 11.41
N ASP A 15 8.20 -4.45 11.05
CA ASP A 15 9.09 -3.64 11.90
C ASP A 15 8.41 -3.26 13.24
N TYR A 16 7.07 -3.29 13.28
CA TYR A 16 6.24 -2.97 14.44
C TYR A 16 5.52 -4.19 15.04
N LYS A 17 5.71 -5.40 14.50
CA LYS A 17 4.97 -6.62 14.86
C LYS A 17 3.45 -6.49 14.68
N MET A 18 3.05 -5.82 13.61
CA MET A 18 1.65 -5.49 13.29
C MET A 18 1.16 -6.10 11.98
N GLU A 19 1.82 -7.15 11.48
CA GLU A 19 1.52 -7.76 10.18
C GLU A 19 0.05 -8.16 10.06
N SER A 20 -0.53 -8.70 11.14
CA SER A 20 -1.95 -9.11 11.16
C SER A 20 -2.95 -7.95 11.00
N LEU A 21 -2.50 -6.70 11.14
CA LEU A 21 -3.35 -5.50 11.02
C LEU A 21 -3.33 -4.91 9.61
N ALA A 22 -2.53 -5.44 8.67
CA ALA A 22 -2.38 -4.87 7.34
C ALA A 22 -3.73 -4.67 6.63
N TYR A 23 -4.57 -5.71 6.56
CA TYR A 23 -5.89 -5.61 5.94
C TYR A 23 -6.79 -4.58 6.65
N GLU A 24 -6.95 -4.69 7.98
CA GLU A 24 -7.82 -3.83 8.78
C GLU A 24 -7.45 -2.35 8.64
N LEU A 25 -6.15 -2.03 8.70
CA LEU A 25 -5.67 -0.65 8.55
C LEU A 25 -6.00 -0.06 7.18
N ASN A 26 -5.93 -0.86 6.11
CA ASN A 26 -6.30 -0.40 4.78
C ASN A 26 -7.82 -0.17 4.64
N VAL A 27 -8.64 -1.09 5.17
CA VAL A 27 -10.11 -0.95 5.18
C VAL A 27 -10.52 0.31 5.92
N GLU A 28 -10.04 0.49 7.15
CA GLU A 28 -10.46 1.63 7.98
C GLU A 28 -9.93 2.96 7.44
N ALA A 29 -8.70 3.01 6.93
CA ALA A 29 -8.17 4.23 6.32
C ALA A 29 -8.97 4.65 5.08
N ALA A 30 -9.34 3.70 4.22
CA ALA A 30 -10.18 3.97 3.05
C ALA A 30 -11.60 4.39 3.46
N ARG A 31 -12.19 3.70 4.46
CA ARG A 31 -13.54 4.01 4.97
C ARG A 31 -13.62 5.42 5.56
N LEU A 32 -12.63 5.80 6.38
CA LEU A 32 -12.54 7.15 6.95
C LEU A 32 -12.38 8.21 5.86
N ALA A 33 -11.47 7.98 4.90
CA ALA A 33 -11.30 8.88 3.77
C ALA A 33 -12.58 9.02 2.94
N ARG A 34 -13.33 7.93 2.77
CA ARG A 34 -14.59 7.91 2.03
C ARG A 34 -15.67 8.76 2.71
N ILE A 35 -15.82 8.64 4.03
CA ILE A 35 -16.75 9.45 4.82
C ILE A 35 -16.47 10.94 4.63
N GLU A 36 -15.21 11.36 4.73
CA GLU A 36 -14.82 12.76 4.58
C GLU A 36 -14.98 13.26 3.15
N VAL A 37 -14.70 12.41 2.16
CA VAL A 37 -14.90 12.73 0.75
C VAL A 37 -16.38 12.92 0.42
N ASP A 38 -17.24 11.99 0.85
CA ASP A 38 -18.67 12.02 0.57
C ASP A 38 -19.35 13.22 1.25
N SER A 39 -18.92 13.61 2.46
CA SER A 39 -19.52 14.71 3.22
C SER A 39 -19.34 16.09 2.55
N ILE A 40 -18.29 16.26 1.75
CA ILE A 40 -17.98 17.52 1.06
C ILE A 40 -18.10 17.43 -0.47
N SER A 41 -18.46 16.26 -1.01
CA SER A 41 -18.60 16.02 -2.45
C SER A 41 -19.88 16.67 -2.96
N THR A 42 -19.82 17.32 -4.12
CA THR A 42 -20.99 17.87 -4.82
C THR A 42 -20.99 17.41 -6.27
N PRO A 43 -22.14 17.44 -6.98
CA PRO A 43 -22.18 17.07 -8.40
C PRO A 43 -21.22 17.88 -9.28
N ASP A 44 -21.09 19.18 -9.02
CA ASP A 44 -20.20 20.07 -9.79
C ASP A 44 -18.72 19.94 -9.41
N LYS A 45 -18.44 19.41 -8.22
CA LYS A 45 -17.09 19.25 -7.70
C LYS A 45 -17.00 17.93 -6.93
N PRO A 46 -16.94 16.79 -7.63
CA PRO A 46 -16.78 15.51 -6.97
C PRO A 46 -15.47 15.48 -6.17
N ARG A 47 -15.45 14.68 -5.11
CA ARG A 47 -14.23 14.30 -4.40
C ARG A 47 -13.99 12.81 -4.58
N PHE A 48 -12.72 12.44 -4.59
CA PHE A 48 -12.29 11.06 -4.77
C PHE A 48 -11.29 10.68 -3.67
N VAL A 49 -11.26 9.39 -3.38
CA VAL A 49 -10.31 8.75 -2.48
C VAL A 49 -9.34 7.93 -3.33
N ALA A 50 -8.05 8.24 -3.21
CA ALA A 50 -6.98 7.41 -3.74
C ALA A 50 -6.49 6.48 -2.62
N GLY A 51 -6.70 5.19 -2.78
CA GLY A 51 -6.10 4.17 -1.93
C GLY A 51 -4.63 4.02 -2.29
N THR A 52 -3.72 4.37 -1.39
CA THR A 52 -2.29 4.42 -1.72
C THR A 52 -1.55 3.16 -1.28
N LEU A 53 -0.66 2.70 -2.15
CA LEU A 53 0.28 1.62 -1.93
C LEU A 53 1.69 2.20 -1.98
N GLY A 54 2.34 2.29 -0.82
CA GLY A 54 3.74 2.71 -0.73
C GLY A 54 4.72 1.59 -1.13
N PRO A 55 6.01 1.90 -1.26
CA PRO A 55 6.98 1.02 -1.90
C PRO A 55 7.58 -0.07 -0.98
N THR A 56 7.10 -0.17 0.26
CA THR A 56 7.69 -0.93 1.38
C THR A 56 9.06 -0.44 1.85
N ASN A 57 9.59 -1.02 2.93
CA ASN A 57 10.96 -0.84 3.41
C ASN A 57 11.98 -1.83 2.79
N ARG A 58 11.57 -2.67 1.83
CA ARG A 58 12.42 -3.69 1.17
C ARG A 58 12.50 -3.46 -0.33
N THR A 59 13.61 -3.87 -0.93
CA THR A 59 13.85 -3.84 -2.38
C THR A 59 13.92 -5.26 -2.93
N ALA A 60 13.28 -5.49 -4.07
CA ALA A 60 13.36 -6.74 -4.82
C ALA A 60 14.37 -6.70 -5.96
N SER A 61 14.71 -5.53 -6.50
CA SER A 61 15.68 -5.41 -7.59
C SER A 61 17.12 -5.16 -7.12
N ILE A 62 17.32 -4.57 -5.94
CA ILE A 62 18.64 -4.19 -5.41
C ILE A 62 19.06 -5.16 -4.30
N SER A 63 20.32 -5.60 -4.32
CA SER A 63 20.85 -6.41 -3.23
C SER A 63 21.05 -5.57 -1.96
N PRO A 64 20.71 -6.09 -0.78
CA PRO A 64 21.04 -5.45 0.49
C PRO A 64 22.51 -5.65 0.90
N ASP A 65 23.24 -6.57 0.26
CA ASP A 65 24.64 -6.87 0.54
C ASP A 65 25.51 -6.51 -0.66
N VAL A 66 26.44 -5.58 -0.44
CA VAL A 66 27.40 -5.13 -1.46
C VAL A 66 28.34 -6.24 -1.93
N ASN A 67 28.52 -7.31 -1.14
CA ASN A 67 29.39 -8.43 -1.47
C ASN A 67 28.65 -9.59 -2.17
N ASP A 68 27.32 -9.60 -2.12
CA ASP A 68 26.49 -10.59 -2.80
C ASP A 68 25.42 -9.88 -3.67
N PRO A 69 25.69 -9.63 -4.96
CA PRO A 69 24.72 -8.97 -5.85
C PRO A 69 23.45 -9.79 -6.09
N GLY A 70 23.44 -11.09 -5.75
CA GLY A 70 22.30 -12.00 -5.86
C GLY A 70 21.38 -11.99 -4.64
N ALA A 71 21.84 -11.52 -3.48
CA ALA A 71 21.06 -11.53 -2.25
C ALA A 71 19.79 -10.68 -2.38
N ARG A 72 18.69 -11.13 -1.77
CA ARG A 72 17.41 -10.41 -1.71
C ARG A 72 16.77 -10.57 -0.34
N ASN A 73 16.28 -9.47 0.23
CA ASN A 73 15.57 -9.47 1.51
C ASN A 73 14.08 -9.74 1.39
N VAL A 74 13.55 -9.76 0.17
CA VAL A 74 12.14 -10.04 -0.13
C VAL A 74 12.04 -10.72 -1.50
N SER A 75 11.09 -11.62 -1.67
CA SER A 75 10.76 -12.23 -2.95
C SER A 75 9.58 -11.51 -3.63
N TYR A 76 9.51 -11.62 -4.96
CA TYR A 76 8.39 -11.10 -5.74
C TYR A 76 7.04 -11.66 -5.24
N ALA A 77 6.96 -12.95 -4.92
CA ALA A 77 5.73 -13.57 -4.42
C ALA A 77 5.27 -13.01 -3.07
N GLN A 78 6.21 -12.65 -2.18
CA GLN A 78 5.89 -11.99 -0.91
C GLN A 78 5.33 -10.58 -1.15
N LEU A 79 5.92 -9.82 -2.08
CA LEU A 79 5.40 -8.50 -2.46
C LEU A 79 4.00 -8.59 -3.06
N VAL A 80 3.76 -9.48 -4.02
CA VAL A 80 2.43 -9.72 -4.60
C VAL A 80 1.41 -10.02 -3.50
N THR A 81 1.77 -10.90 -2.55
CA THR A 81 0.88 -11.26 -1.44
C THR A 81 0.56 -10.06 -0.56
N ALA A 82 1.58 -9.30 -0.15
CA ALA A 82 1.42 -8.12 0.71
C ALA A 82 0.61 -7.02 0.02
N TYR A 83 0.91 -6.70 -1.24
CA TYR A 83 0.19 -5.68 -1.99
C TYR A 83 -1.25 -6.08 -2.30
N ALA A 84 -1.50 -7.35 -2.62
CA ALA A 84 -2.85 -7.85 -2.85
C ALA A 84 -3.74 -7.73 -1.59
N GLU A 85 -3.18 -7.99 -0.40
CA GLU A 85 -3.90 -7.80 0.86
C GLU A 85 -4.26 -6.33 1.10
N CYS A 86 -3.31 -5.40 0.89
CA CYS A 86 -3.58 -3.97 0.99
C CYS A 86 -4.64 -3.51 -0.02
N ALA A 87 -4.48 -3.91 -1.28
CA ALA A 87 -5.39 -3.54 -2.36
C ALA A 87 -6.81 -4.02 -2.08
N ARG A 88 -6.98 -5.25 -1.58
CA ARG A 88 -8.29 -5.77 -1.13
C ARG A 88 -8.88 -4.88 -0.03
N GLY A 89 -8.10 -4.57 1.01
CA GLY A 89 -8.57 -3.70 2.09
C GLY A 89 -8.99 -2.32 1.61
N LEU A 90 -8.20 -1.69 0.72
CA LEU A 90 -8.51 -0.38 0.13
C LEU A 90 -9.80 -0.41 -0.72
N ILE A 91 -9.98 -1.48 -1.51
CA ILE A 91 -11.18 -1.68 -2.33
C ILE A 91 -12.41 -1.88 -1.43
N ASP A 92 -12.32 -2.78 -0.45
CA ASP A 92 -13.42 -3.07 0.49
C ASP A 92 -13.78 -1.84 1.33
N GLY A 93 -12.80 -1.00 1.67
CA GLY A 93 -13.00 0.27 2.37
C GLY A 93 -13.51 1.42 1.48
N GLY A 94 -13.67 1.22 0.17
CA GLY A 94 -14.33 2.16 -0.72
C GLY A 94 -13.43 3.19 -1.40
N ALA A 95 -12.13 2.90 -1.56
CA ALA A 95 -11.24 3.70 -2.40
C ALA A 95 -11.76 3.75 -3.86
N HIS A 96 -11.66 4.91 -4.50
CA HIS A 96 -12.13 5.09 -5.88
C HIS A 96 -11.09 4.65 -6.90
N ILE A 97 -9.82 4.85 -6.57
CA ILE A 97 -8.67 4.44 -7.38
C ILE A 97 -7.62 3.82 -6.45
N ILE A 98 -6.78 2.96 -7.00
CA ILE A 98 -5.55 2.51 -6.36
C ILE A 98 -4.39 3.27 -6.98
N MET A 99 -3.54 3.86 -6.14
CA MET A 99 -2.36 4.61 -6.56
C MET A 99 -1.11 3.95 -5.98
N ILE A 100 -0.25 3.44 -6.88
CA ILE A 100 1.08 2.99 -6.53
C ILE A 100 1.97 4.23 -6.51
N GLU A 101 2.51 4.57 -5.34
CA GLU A 101 3.24 5.82 -5.13
C GLU A 101 4.69 5.60 -4.68
N THR A 102 5.50 6.65 -4.82
CA THR A 102 6.91 6.69 -4.38
C THR A 102 7.71 5.46 -4.83
N ILE A 103 7.54 5.08 -6.09
CA ILE A 103 8.19 3.91 -6.69
C ILE A 103 9.71 4.14 -6.78
N PHE A 104 10.45 3.63 -5.79
CA PHE A 104 11.92 3.63 -5.81
C PHE A 104 12.48 2.35 -6.45
N ASP A 105 11.70 1.26 -6.44
CA ASP A 105 12.02 -0.03 -7.04
C ASP A 105 10.89 -0.45 -7.97
N THR A 106 11.17 -0.52 -9.28
CA THR A 106 10.16 -0.87 -10.28
C THR A 106 9.72 -2.32 -10.21
N LEU A 107 10.51 -3.23 -9.63
CA LEU A 107 10.09 -4.61 -9.43
C LEU A 107 9.06 -4.71 -8.30
N ASN A 108 9.13 -3.83 -7.29
CA ASN A 108 8.09 -3.71 -6.27
C ASN A 108 6.77 -3.23 -6.89
N ALA A 109 6.81 -2.18 -7.71
CA ALA A 109 5.60 -1.65 -8.35
C ALA A 109 4.97 -2.59 -9.37
N LYS A 110 5.73 -3.55 -9.91
CA LYS A 110 5.20 -4.60 -10.79
C LYS A 110 4.49 -5.73 -10.03
N ALA A 111 4.87 -5.95 -8.77
CA ALA A 111 4.33 -7.01 -7.92
C ALA A 111 2.92 -6.66 -7.43
#